data_AF-A0A7W7MIW2-F1
#
_entry.id   AF-A0A7W7MIW2-F1
#
_cell.length_a   1.000
_cell.length_b   1.000
_cell.length_c   1.000
_cell.angle_alpha   90.00
_cell.angle_beta   90.00
_cell.angle_gamma   90.00
#
_symmetry.space_group_name_H-M   'P 1'
#
loop_
_entity.id
_entity.type
_entity.pdbx_description
1 polymer ?
#
loop_
_entity_poly.entity_id
_entity_poly.type
_entity_poly.pdbx_seq_one_letter_code
_entity_poly.pdbx_strand_id
1 'polypeptide(L)'
;MPEEAKVVWAAPGGGIEPGEDQLTALRRELREETGLAVTADPPHVWHQEVLAADHAPGVGGIINDYFLIRTSHFLPRGEWTDDQLAAQENLAGFRWWRLSEIAGYSGSELFSPRDLTTPLAALLTAGIPDQPVQLGL
;
A
#
# COMPACT_ATOMS: atom_id res chain seq x y z
N MET A 1 -6.21 -13.25 27.02
CA MET A 1 -5.24 -13.42 25.92
C MET A 1 -5.19 -12.08 25.22
N PRO A 2 -4.05 -11.39 25.12
CA PRO A 2 -3.98 -10.24 24.24
C PRO A 2 -4.35 -10.72 22.83
N GLU A 3 -5.22 -9.97 22.16
CA GLU A 3 -5.64 -10.25 20.78
C GLU A 3 -4.37 -10.26 19.92
N GLU A 4 -4.05 -11.40 19.30
CA GLU A 4 -2.92 -11.48 18.37
C GLU A 4 -3.16 -10.45 17.28
N ALA A 5 -2.23 -9.51 17.11
CA ALA A 5 -2.33 -8.47 16.10
C ALA A 5 -2.43 -9.14 14.72
N LYS A 6 -3.48 -8.82 13.97
CA LYS A 6 -3.65 -9.32 12.60
C LYS A 6 -2.57 -8.72 11.70
N VAL A 7 -1.85 -9.58 11.00
CA VAL A 7 -0.91 -9.19 9.95
C VAL A 7 -1.70 -8.82 8.69
N VAL A 8 -1.36 -7.68 8.10
CA VAL A 8 -1.98 -7.15 6.89
C VAL A 8 -0.88 -6.84 5.86
N TRP A 9 -1.00 -7.40 4.67
CA TRP A 9 -0.21 -7.04 3.50
C TRP A 9 -0.83 -5.80 2.84
N ALA A 10 -0.04 -4.74 2.68
CA ALA A 10 -0.44 -3.51 2.02
C ALA A 10 0.59 -3.11 0.96
N ALA A 11 0.23 -2.16 0.10
CA ALA A 11 1.19 -1.51 -0.78
C ALA A 11 2.17 -0.66 0.05
N PRO A 12 3.45 -0.53 -0.37
CA PRO A 12 4.39 0.42 0.22
C PRO A 12 3.83 1.84 0.18
N GLY A 13 4.06 2.61 1.25
CA GLY A 13 3.52 3.96 1.38
C GLY A 13 3.29 4.37 2.83
N GLY A 14 3.14 5.68 3.02
CA GLY A 14 2.98 6.28 4.33
C GLY A 14 2.31 7.65 4.26
N GLY A 15 2.37 8.37 5.37
CA GLY A 15 1.71 9.66 5.52
C GLY A 15 2.35 10.75 4.67
N ILE A 16 1.54 11.74 4.27
CA ILE A 16 2.04 12.98 3.66
C ILE A 16 2.58 13.88 4.78
N GLU A 17 3.84 14.28 4.69
CA GLU A 17 4.45 15.17 5.68
C GLU A 17 4.13 16.66 5.40
N PRO A 18 4.28 17.55 6.40
CA PRO A 18 4.05 18.97 6.22
C PRO A 18 4.90 19.58 5.08
N GLY A 19 4.22 20.08 4.05
CA GLY A 19 4.86 20.69 2.88
C GLY A 19 5.06 19.76 1.69
N GLU A 20 4.69 18.48 1.82
CA GLU A 20 4.70 17.53 0.70
C GLU A 20 3.37 17.55 -0.07
N ASP A 21 3.45 17.33 -1.38
CA ASP A 21 2.31 16.85 -2.16
C ASP A 21 2.30 15.30 -2.19
N GLN A 22 1.21 14.72 -2.72
CA GLN A 22 1.03 13.27 -2.79
C GLN A 22 2.17 12.55 -3.51
N LEU A 23 2.67 13.13 -4.61
CA LEU A 23 3.73 12.50 -5.40
C LEU A 23 5.10 12.63 -4.74
N THR A 24 5.33 13.69 -3.97
CA THR A 24 6.55 13.86 -3.16
C THR A 24 6.58 12.83 -2.04
N ALA A 25 5.49 12.69 -1.29
CA ALA A 25 5.35 11.67 -0.25
C ALA A 25 5.51 10.26 -0.84
N LEU A 26 4.81 9.93 -1.93
CA LEU A 26 4.93 8.63 -2.61
C LEU A 26 6.39 8.28 -2.97
N ARG A 27 7.14 9.24 -3.52
CA ARG A 27 8.55 9.04 -3.89
C ARG A 27 9.46 8.87 -2.69
N ARG A 28 9.21 9.64 -1.62
CA ARG A 28 9.96 9.53 -0.36
C ARG A 28 9.75 8.14 0.25
N GLU A 29 8.50 7.74 0.44
CA GLU A 29 8.12 6.45 1.04
C GLU A 29 8.68 5.27 0.25
N LEU A 30 8.53 5.24 -1.07
CA LEU A 30 9.07 4.14 -1.88
C LEU A 30 10.60 4.04 -1.81
N ARG A 31 11.29 5.18 -1.74
CA ARG A 31 12.74 5.21 -1.55
C ARG A 31 13.10 4.69 -0.15
N GLU A 32 12.42 5.16 0.88
CA GLU A 32 12.70 4.86 2.29
C GLU A 32 12.37 3.41 2.66
N GLU A 33 11.29 2.85 2.13
CA GLU A 33 10.83 1.49 2.43
C GLU A 33 11.48 0.44 1.52
N THR A 34 11.56 0.73 0.21
CA THR A 34 11.92 -0.30 -0.79
C THR A 34 13.23 -0.02 -1.52
N GLY A 35 13.75 1.21 -1.44
CA GLY A 35 14.91 1.66 -2.22
C GLY A 35 14.57 2.02 -3.67
N LEU A 36 13.29 1.99 -4.06
CA LEU A 36 12.87 2.27 -5.42
C LEU A 36 12.78 3.79 -5.66
N ALA A 37 13.63 4.30 -6.56
CA ALA A 37 13.54 5.68 -7.02
C ALA A 37 12.58 5.80 -8.22
N VAL A 38 11.56 6.65 -8.08
CA VAL A 38 10.57 6.93 -9.14
C VAL A 38 10.70 8.38 -9.62
N THR A 39 11.06 8.55 -10.89
CA THR A 39 11.26 9.88 -11.49
C THR A 39 10.07 10.36 -12.32
N ALA A 40 9.29 9.44 -12.89
CA ALA A 40 8.06 9.77 -13.62
C ALA A 40 6.92 10.11 -12.65
N ASP A 41 5.88 10.77 -13.16
CA ASP A 41 4.61 10.92 -12.45
C ASP A 41 3.76 9.65 -12.71
N PRO A 42 3.58 8.76 -11.72
CA PRO A 42 2.78 7.57 -11.92
C PRO A 42 1.29 7.93 -11.98
N PRO A 43 0.48 7.20 -12.77
CA PRO A 43 -0.96 7.40 -12.79
C PRO A 43 -1.57 7.00 -11.45
N HIS A 44 -2.46 7.86 -10.94
CA HIS A 44 -3.34 7.58 -9.82
C HIS A 44 -4.44 6.62 -10.29
N VAL A 45 -4.49 5.41 -9.72
CA VAL A 45 -5.37 4.34 -10.19
C VAL A 45 -6.53 4.06 -9.25
N TRP A 46 -6.33 4.16 -7.93
CA TRP A 46 -7.38 3.87 -6.96
C TRP A 46 -7.38 4.87 -5.82
N HIS A 47 -8.57 5.16 -5.29
CA HIS A 47 -8.78 6.05 -4.16
C HIS A 47 -9.67 5.35 -3.14
N GLN A 48 -9.31 5.41 -1.85
CA GLN A 48 -10.06 4.79 -0.77
C GLN A 48 -10.20 5.75 0.40
N GLU A 49 -11.45 6.02 0.81
CA GLU A 49 -11.76 6.75 2.04
C GLU A 49 -12.28 5.79 3.10
N VAL A 50 -11.56 5.70 4.23
CA VAL A 50 -11.95 4.93 5.40
C VAL A 50 -12.45 5.92 6.45
N LEU A 51 -13.76 6.00 6.65
CA LEU A 51 -14.37 6.99 7.54
C LEU A 51 -14.21 6.63 9.02
N ALA A 52 -14.24 7.67 9.87
CA ALA A 52 -14.03 7.61 11.31
C ALA A 52 -14.95 6.63 12.10
N ALA A 53 -16.09 6.22 11.54
CA ALA A 53 -17.01 5.29 12.22
C ALA A 53 -16.38 3.91 12.48
N ASP A 54 -15.33 3.56 11.72
CA ASP A 54 -14.58 2.32 11.85
C ASP A 54 -13.29 2.47 12.69
N HIS A 55 -13.03 3.66 13.26
CA HIS A 55 -11.86 3.97 14.09
C HIS A 55 -12.25 4.50 15.48
N ALA A 56 -11.31 4.53 16.42
CA ALA A 56 -11.53 5.11 17.75
C ALA A 56 -11.99 6.59 17.66
N PRO A 57 -12.84 7.08 18.58
CA PRO A 57 -13.34 8.46 18.56
C PRO A 57 -12.18 9.47 18.51
N GLY A 58 -12.14 10.33 17.50
CA GLY A 58 -11.14 11.40 17.33
C GLY A 58 -10.15 11.22 16.18
N VAL A 59 -10.17 10.09 15.47
CA VAL A 59 -9.41 9.90 14.22
C VAL A 59 -10.29 10.27 13.03
N GLY A 60 -9.88 11.24 12.21
CA GLY A 60 -10.66 11.81 11.11
C GLY A 60 -10.87 10.91 9.89
N GLY A 61 -10.65 9.59 10.02
CA GLY A 61 -10.56 8.65 8.90
C GLY A 61 -9.18 8.64 8.24
N ILE A 62 -9.03 7.82 7.21
CA ILE A 62 -7.80 7.67 6.42
C ILE A 62 -8.18 7.74 4.94
N ILE A 63 -7.42 8.52 4.18
CA ILE A 63 -7.50 8.55 2.71
C ILE A 63 -6.26 7.81 2.18
N ASN A 64 -6.47 6.86 1.28
CA ASN A 64 -5.39 6.17 0.58
C ASN A 64 -5.51 6.42 -0.93
N ASP A 65 -4.51 7.07 -1.50
CA ASP A 65 -4.34 7.25 -2.95
C ASP A 65 -3.31 6.24 -3.45
N TYR A 66 -3.69 5.40 -4.41
CA TYR A 66 -2.85 4.32 -4.94
C TYR A 66 -2.37 4.66 -6.35
N PHE A 67 -1.07 4.48 -6.58
CA PHE A 67 -0.43 4.81 -7.84
C PHE A 67 0.17 3.57 -8.51
N LEU A 68 0.03 3.46 -9.83
CA LEU A 68 0.65 2.36 -10.58
C LEU A 68 2.09 2.70 -10.98
N ILE A 69 3.03 1.93 -10.45
CA ILE A 69 4.45 2.05 -10.79
C ILE A 69 4.91 0.79 -11.51
N ARG A 70 5.44 0.96 -12.73
CA ARG A 70 6.05 -0.12 -13.49
C ARG A 70 7.55 -0.13 -13.25
N THR A 71 8.07 -1.26 -12.78
CA THR A 71 9.48 -1.45 -12.46
C THR A 71 9.92 -2.87 -12.80
N SER A 72 11.22 -3.07 -13.02
CA SER A 72 11.78 -4.43 -13.07
C SER A 72 11.78 -5.03 -11.67
N HIS A 73 11.70 -6.35 -11.56
CA HIS A 73 11.80 -7.04 -10.27
C HIS A 73 13.11 -6.69 -9.54
N PHE A 74 13.02 -6.42 -8.23
CA PHE A 74 14.16 -6.15 -7.35
C PHE A 74 13.91 -6.72 -5.96
N LEU A 75 14.95 -6.83 -5.14
CA LEU A 75 14.80 -7.13 -3.72
C LEU A 75 14.56 -5.81 -2.97
N PRO A 76 13.39 -5.60 -2.34
CA PRO A 76 13.12 -4.39 -1.59
C PRO A 76 14.16 -4.20 -0.47
N ARG A 77 14.82 -3.04 -0.49
CA ARG A 77 15.78 -2.61 0.53
C ARG A 77 15.81 -1.10 0.57
N GLY A 78 15.07 -0.56 1.53
CA GLY A 78 15.04 0.85 1.84
C GLY A 78 16.21 1.32 2.69
N GLU A 79 15.97 2.40 3.43
CA GLU A 79 16.96 3.07 4.27
C GLU A 79 17.14 2.39 5.63
N TRP A 80 16.10 1.69 6.10
CA TRP A 80 16.04 1.12 7.45
C TRP A 80 16.31 -0.39 7.42
N THR A 81 16.90 -0.91 8.51
CA THR A 81 17.06 -2.36 8.68
C THR A 81 15.72 -3.03 9.00
N ASP A 82 15.62 -4.33 8.76
CA ASP A 82 14.41 -5.12 9.10
C ASP A 82 14.01 -4.94 10.57
N ASP A 83 14.99 -4.91 11.49
CA ASP A 83 14.73 -4.68 12.93
C ASP A 83 14.16 -3.28 13.20
N GLN A 84 14.63 -2.26 12.47
CA GLN A 84 14.13 -0.89 12.62
C GLN A 84 12.72 -0.74 12.06
N LEU A 85 12.44 -1.34 10.90
CA LEU A 85 11.11 -1.36 10.29
C LEU A 85 10.10 -2.10 11.19
N ALA A 86 10.48 -3.24 11.76
CA ALA A 86 9.64 -3.97 12.69
C ALA A 86 9.36 -3.17 13.98
N ALA A 87 10.36 -2.48 14.53
CA ALA A 87 10.23 -1.78 15.80
C ALA A 87 9.53 -0.40 15.71
N GLN A 88 9.67 0.31 14.59
CA GLN A 88 9.19 1.68 14.43
C GLN A 88 7.93 1.76 13.55
N GLU A 89 7.86 0.97 12.48
CA GLU A 89 6.75 1.02 11.50
C GLU A 89 5.80 -0.18 11.58
N ASN A 90 6.05 -1.14 12.49
CA ASN A 90 5.36 -2.43 12.53
C ASN A 90 5.39 -3.20 11.19
N LEU A 91 6.41 -2.94 10.36
CA LEU A 91 6.57 -3.58 9.06
C LEU A 91 7.40 -4.86 9.23
N ALA A 92 6.75 -6.01 9.04
CA ALA A 92 7.36 -7.33 9.24
C ALA A 92 8.18 -7.83 8.03
N GLY A 93 7.91 -7.31 6.83
CA GLY A 93 8.71 -7.61 5.65
C GLY A 93 8.02 -7.27 4.34
N PHE A 94 8.73 -7.55 3.24
CA PHE A 94 8.25 -7.31 1.88
C PHE A 94 8.14 -8.61 1.09
N ARG A 95 7.19 -8.65 0.16
CA ARG A 95 7.05 -9.74 -0.79
C ARG A 95 6.46 -9.26 -2.10
N TRP A 96 7.06 -9.70 -3.20
CA TRP A 96 6.44 -9.63 -4.52
C TRP A 96 5.37 -10.71 -4.63
N TRP A 97 4.11 -10.29 -4.76
CA TRP A 97 2.97 -11.17 -4.95
C TRP A 97 2.52 -11.18 -6.41
N ARG A 98 2.27 -12.38 -6.94
CA ARG A 98 1.49 -12.53 -8.18
C ARG A 98 0.00 -12.41 -7.87
N LEU A 99 -0.78 -11.92 -8.84
CA LEU A 99 -2.24 -11.87 -8.72
C LEU A 99 -2.83 -13.24 -8.34
N SER A 100 -2.35 -14.33 -8.94
CA SER A 100 -2.83 -15.68 -8.64
C SER A 100 -2.47 -16.15 -7.22
N GLU A 101 -1.38 -15.64 -6.64
CA GLU A 101 -0.98 -15.95 -5.27
C GLU A 101 -1.87 -15.22 -4.26
N ILE A 102 -2.26 -13.97 -4.56
CA ILE A 102 -3.22 -13.21 -3.74
C ILE A 102 -4.61 -13.86 -3.82
N ALA A 103 -5.09 -14.15 -5.04
CA ALA A 103 -6.40 -14.74 -5.27
C ALA A 103 -6.57 -16.13 -4.65
N GLY A 104 -5.49 -16.91 -4.59
CA GLY A 104 -5.46 -18.25 -4.01
C GLY A 104 -5.00 -18.30 -2.55
N TYR A 105 -4.78 -17.14 -1.91
CA TYR A 105 -4.23 -17.11 -0.56
C TYR A 105 -5.24 -17.62 0.46
N SER A 106 -4.85 -18.62 1.24
CA SER A 106 -5.69 -19.27 2.27
C SER A 106 -5.07 -19.21 3.66
N GLY A 107 -4.10 -18.32 3.89
CA GLY A 107 -3.50 -18.13 5.20
C GLY A 107 -4.33 -17.19 6.08
N SER A 108 -3.80 -16.87 7.26
CA SER A 108 -4.49 -16.04 8.27
C SER A 108 -4.26 -14.54 8.09
N GLU A 109 -3.29 -14.15 7.25
CA GLU A 109 -2.95 -12.75 6.96
C GLU A 109 -4.02 -12.13 6.05
N LEU A 110 -4.22 -10.82 6.16
CA LEU A 110 -5.16 -10.08 5.31
C LEU A 110 -4.41 -9.27 4.24
N PHE A 111 -5.14 -8.81 3.23
CA PHE A 111 -4.67 -7.80 2.28
C PHE A 111 -5.43 -6.49 2.49
N SER A 112 -4.77 -5.37 2.24
CA SER A 112 -5.39 -4.04 2.18
C SER A 112 -5.10 -3.40 0.83
N PRO A 113 -6.12 -2.93 0.08
CA PRO A 113 -7.57 -3.07 0.36
C PRO A 113 -8.03 -4.53 0.49
N ARG A 114 -9.14 -4.79 1.19
CA ARG A 114 -9.59 -6.16 1.51
C ARG A 114 -9.83 -7.02 0.28
N ASP A 115 -10.48 -6.43 -0.73
CA ASP A 115 -10.61 -7.05 -2.04
C ASP A 115 -9.55 -6.49 -3.01
N LEU A 116 -8.26 -6.64 -2.68
CA LEU A 116 -7.17 -6.23 -3.59
C LEU A 116 -7.18 -7.00 -4.92
N THR A 117 -7.71 -8.22 -4.93
CA THR A 117 -7.70 -9.09 -6.12
C THR A 117 -8.52 -8.51 -7.26
N THR A 118 -9.74 -8.03 -7.00
CA THR A 118 -10.63 -7.49 -8.04
C THR A 118 -10.06 -6.26 -8.77
N PRO A 119 -9.67 -5.16 -8.11
CA PRO A 119 -9.14 -3.97 -8.76
C PRO A 119 -7.78 -4.25 -9.40
N LEU A 120 -6.93 -5.09 -8.80
CA LEU A 120 -5.64 -5.46 -9.41
C LEU A 120 -5.83 -6.28 -10.68
N ALA A 121 -6.76 -7.24 -10.70
CA ALA A 121 -7.11 -8.00 -11.90
C ALA A 121 -7.59 -7.07 -13.02
N ALA A 122 -8.51 -6.14 -12.70
CA ALA A 122 -9.01 -5.16 -13.65
C ALA A 122 -7.88 -4.27 -14.21
N LEU A 123 -6.99 -3.77 -13.36
CA LEU A 123 -5.86 -2.93 -13.78
C LEU A 123 -4.89 -3.68 -14.72
N LEU A 124 -4.68 -4.98 -14.49
CA LEU A 124 -3.80 -5.82 -15.31
C LEU A 124 -4.43 -6.21 -16.65
N THR A 125 -5.75 -6.37 -16.73
CA THR A 125 -6.44 -6.81 -17.96
C THR A 125 -7.00 -5.66 -18.80
N ALA A 126 -7.58 -4.65 -18.16
CA ALA A 126 -8.22 -3.50 -18.82
C ALA A 126 -7.27 -2.31 -18.98
N GLY A 127 -6.19 -2.25 -18.20
CA GLY A 127 -5.23 -1.16 -18.21
C GLY A 127 -5.57 -0.06 -17.19
N ILE A 128 -4.86 1.07 -17.33
CA ILE A 128 -4.99 2.22 -16.43
C ILE A 128 -6.35 2.88 -16.66
N PRO A 129 -7.15 3.14 -15.61
CA PRO A 129 -8.44 3.80 -15.75
C PRO A 129 -8.26 5.30 -16.07
N ASP A 130 -9.25 5.90 -16.76
CA ASP A 130 -9.23 7.35 -17.09
C ASP A 130 -9.34 8.24 -15.85
N GLN A 131 -9.92 7.72 -14.75
CA GLN A 131 -10.06 8.36 -13.45
C GLN A 131 -9.83 7.33 -12.33
N PRO A 132 -9.34 7.73 -11.14
CA PRO A 132 -9.13 6.81 -10.03
C PRO A 132 -10.42 6.07 -9.65
N VAL A 133 -10.34 4.74 -9.52
CA VAL A 133 -11.47 3.91 -9.09
C VAL A 133 -11.63 4.04 -7.58
N GLN A 134 -12.86 4.31 -7.16
CA GLN A 134 -13.22 4.35 -5.75
C GLN A 134 -13.26 2.94 -5.17
N LEU A 135 -12.46 2.68 -4.13
CA LEU A 135 -12.44 1.43 -3.41
C LEU A 135 -13.35 1.50 -2.18
N GLY A 136 -14.00 0.38 -1.87
CA GLY A 136 -14.68 0.19 -0.60
C GLY A 136 -13.72 -0.23 0.53
N LEU A 137 -14.27 -0.41 1.73
CA LEU A 137 -13.59 -0.93 2.92
C LEU A 137 -13.15 -2.40 2.78
#